data_AF-A0A7H4LW51-F1
#
_entry.id   AF-A0A7H4LW51-F1
#
_cell.length_a   1.000
_cell.length_b   1.000
_cell.length_c   1.000
_cell.angle_alpha   90.00
_cell.angle_beta   90.00
_cell.angle_gamma   90.00
#
_symmetry.space_group_name_H-M   'P 1'
#
loop_
_entity.id
_entity.type
_entity.pdbx_description
1 polymer ?
#
loop_
_entity_poly.entity_id
_entity_poly.type
_entity_poly.pdbx_seq_one_letter_code
_entity_poly.pdbx_strand_id
1 'polypeptide(L)'
;MREALLRRQRAFRELPGLIADGRDMGTVVFPDAQVKIFLDASAEERAHRRMLQLQEKGFSVNFDRLLSEIKERDDRDRNRTVAPLIRLPML
;
A
#
# COMPACT_ATOMS: atom_id res chain seq x y z
N MET A 1 9.62 -18.11 -3.24
CA MET A 1 9.48 -16.77 -3.88
C MET A 1 9.49 -15.61 -2.88
N ARG A 2 8.64 -15.60 -1.83
CA ARG A 2 8.55 -14.47 -0.87
C ARG A 2 9.86 -14.15 -0.14
N GLU A 3 10.63 -15.15 0.27
CA GLU A 3 11.90 -14.94 0.98
C GLU A 3 12.95 -14.20 0.16
N ALA A 4 13.09 -14.55 -1.13
CA ALA A 4 14.01 -13.84 -2.03
C ALA A 4 13.60 -12.37 -2.19
N LEU A 5 12.28 -12.11 -2.27
CA LEU A 5 11.76 -10.75 -2.28
C LEU A 5 12.03 -10.02 -0.95
N LEU A 6 11.85 -10.68 0.20
CA LEU A 6 12.17 -10.10 1.51
C LEU A 6 13.64 -9.72 1.63
N ARG A 7 14.56 -10.60 1.19
CA ARG A 7 15.99 -10.31 1.17
C ARG A 7 16.29 -9.09 0.31
N ARG A 8 15.72 -9.03 -0.90
CA ARG A 8 15.89 -7.88 -1.81
C ARG A 8 15.32 -6.60 -1.20
N GLN A 9 14.14 -6.64 -0.58
CA GLN A 9 13.52 -5.48 0.07
C GLN A 9 14.38 -4.97 1.22
N ARG A 10 14.91 -5.87 2.07
CA ARG A 10 15.74 -5.49 3.21
C ARG A 10 17.10 -4.91 2.80
N ALA A 11 17.64 -5.35 1.66
CA ALA A 11 18.90 -4.83 1.13
C ALA A 11 18.83 -3.35 0.75
N PHE A 12 17.64 -2.77 0.51
CA PHE A 12 17.50 -1.33 0.25
C PHE A 12 17.75 -0.45 1.49
N ARG A 13 17.81 -1.03 2.69
CA ARG A 13 18.07 -0.26 3.91
C ARG A 13 19.57 0.00 4.03
N GLU A 14 19.99 1.11 3.44
CA GLU A 14 21.37 1.61 3.48
C GLU A 14 21.45 2.97 4.17
N LEU A 15 22.66 3.39 4.54
CA LEU A 15 22.90 4.76 5.04
C LEU A 15 22.69 5.78 3.90
N PRO A 16 22.18 6.99 4.20
CA PRO A 16 21.86 7.52 5.52
C PRO A 16 20.47 7.12 6.07
N GLY A 17 19.66 6.41 5.29
CA GLY A 17 18.33 5.97 5.69
C GLY A 17 17.48 5.51 4.50
N LEU A 18 16.26 5.06 4.78
CA LEU A 18 15.33 4.54 3.78
C LEU A 18 13.89 5.00 4.08
N ILE A 19 13.19 5.46 3.04
CA ILE A 19 11.72 5.57 3.05
C ILE A 19 11.17 4.37 2.27
N ALA A 20 10.44 3.50 2.95
CA ALA A 20 9.85 2.31 2.37
C ALA A 20 8.33 2.47 2.24
N ASP A 21 7.81 2.39 1.02
CA ASP A 21 6.37 2.37 0.72
C ASP A 21 5.92 0.93 0.37
N GLY A 22 4.82 0.49 0.97
CA GLY A 22 4.23 -0.81 0.71
C GLY A 22 3.21 -1.23 1.76
N ARG A 23 2.66 -2.44 1.60
CA ARG A 23 1.55 -2.95 2.44
C ARG A 23 1.99 -3.49 3.80
N ASP A 24 3.16 -4.10 3.85
CA ASP A 24 3.67 -4.85 5.01
C ASP A 24 5.07 -4.38 5.45
N MET A 25 5.43 -3.14 5.10
CA MET A 25 6.75 -2.59 5.39
C MET A 25 7.00 -2.51 6.89
N GLY A 26 6.08 -1.92 7.67
CA GLY A 26 6.24 -1.76 9.12
C GLY A 26 5.87 -2.99 9.96
N THR A 27 5.28 -4.02 9.36
CA THR A 27 4.78 -5.23 10.05
C THR A 27 5.61 -6.47 9.77
N VAL A 28 6.16 -6.61 8.55
CA VAL A 28 6.88 -7.82 8.11
C VAL A 28 8.30 -7.50 7.61
N VAL A 29 8.45 -6.52 6.72
CA VAL A 29 9.74 -6.27 6.07
C VAL A 29 10.72 -5.61 7.05
N PHE A 30 10.25 -4.57 7.74
CA PHE A 30 10.98 -3.70 8.65
C PHE A 30 10.22 -3.50 9.97
N PRO A 31 9.99 -4.59 10.74
CA PRO A 31 9.26 -4.50 12.00
C PRO A 31 9.97 -3.64 13.06
N ASP A 32 11.26 -3.42 12.90
CA ASP A 32 12.14 -2.59 13.72
C ASP A 32 12.25 -1.12 13.23
N ALA A 33 11.46 -0.71 12.23
CA ALA A 33 11.47 0.67 11.75
C ALA A 33 11.15 1.67 12.89
N GLN A 34 12.00 2.68 13.05
CA GLN A 34 11.86 3.72 14.08
C GLN A 34 10.60 4.57 13.91
N VAL A 35 10.19 4.81 12.65
CA VAL A 35 8.98 5.56 12.30
C VAL A 35 8.13 4.69 11.39
N LYS A 36 6.83 4.58 11.71
CA LYS A 36 5.84 3.84 10.93
C LYS A 36 4.61 4.71 10.72
N ILE A 37 4.24 4.93 9.47
CA ILE A 37 3.06 5.70 9.08
C ILE A 37 2.11 4.76 8.37
N PHE A 38 0.86 4.71 8.83
CA PHE A 38 -0.23 4.05 8.12
C PHE A 38 -1.10 5.11 7.46
N LEU A 39 -0.83 5.42 6.19
CA LEU A 39 -1.60 6.40 5.43
C LEU A 39 -2.88 5.75 4.88
N ASP A 40 -4.04 6.33 5.21
CA ASP A 40 -5.34 5.78 4.85
C ASP A 40 -6.30 6.87 4.35
N ALA A 41 -7.29 6.47 3.58
CA ALA A 41 -8.37 7.31 3.06
C ALA A 41 -9.55 6.43 2.63
N SER A 42 -10.76 6.99 2.55
CA SER A 42 -11.92 6.27 2.05
C SER A 42 -11.69 5.74 0.62
N ALA A 43 -12.34 4.64 0.27
CA ALA A 43 -12.23 4.07 -1.08
C ALA A 43 -12.75 5.04 -2.13
N GLU A 44 -13.81 5.78 -1.79
CA GLU A 44 -14.45 6.81 -2.60
C GLU A 44 -13.47 7.95 -2.90
N GLU A 45 -12.73 8.46 -1.90
CA GLU A 45 -11.74 9.52 -2.08
C GLU A 45 -10.56 9.03 -2.94
N ARG A 46 -10.11 7.79 -2.73
CA ARG A 46 -9.04 7.19 -3.55
C ARG A 46 -9.49 6.97 -5.00
N ALA A 47 -10.72 6.54 -5.22
CA ALA A 47 -11.31 6.40 -6.55
C ALA A 47 -11.44 7.76 -7.25
N HIS A 48 -11.91 8.78 -6.54
CA HIS A 48 -12.05 10.14 -7.05
C HIS A 48 -10.70 10.73 -7.47
N ARG A 49 -9.68 10.66 -6.60
CA ARG A 49 -8.31 11.10 -6.94
C ARG A 49 -7.75 10.36 -8.15
N ARG A 50 -7.98 9.04 -8.23
CA ARG A 50 -7.51 8.23 -9.36
C ARG A 50 -8.22 8.61 -10.66
N MET A 51 -9.52 8.90 -10.60
CA MET A 51 -10.31 9.35 -11.74
C MET A 51 -9.74 10.66 -12.31
N LEU A 52 -9.51 11.67 -11.44
CA LEU A 52 -8.93 12.95 -11.84
C LEU A 52 -7.54 12.77 -12.49
N GLN A 53 -6.66 11.98 -11.88
CA GLN A 53 -5.34 11.68 -12.45
C GLN A 53 -5.38 11.03 -13.84
N LEU A 54 -6.41 10.24 -14.13
CA LEU A 54 -6.58 9.58 -15.42
C LEU A 54 -7.20 10.53 -16.45
N GLN A 55 -8.16 11.36 -16.04
CA GLN A 55 -8.75 12.41 -16.87
C GLN A 55 -7.71 13.45 -17.29
N GLU A 56 -6.84 13.88 -16.37
CA GLU A 56 -5.70 14.77 -16.67
C GLU A 56 -4.76 14.19 -17.73
N LYS A 57 -4.69 12.86 -17.83
CA LYS A 57 -3.90 12.14 -18.84
C LYS A 57 -4.68 11.82 -20.12
N GLY A 58 -5.92 12.31 -20.25
CA GLY A 58 -6.77 12.12 -21.43
C GLY A 58 -7.50 10.77 -21.50
N PHE A 59 -7.56 10.01 -20.41
CA PHE A 59 -8.30 8.75 -20.38
C PHE A 59 -9.77 8.98 -20.00
N SER A 60 -10.68 8.33 -20.74
CA SER A 60 -12.07 8.18 -20.32
C SER A 60 -12.17 7.09 -19.26
N VAL A 61 -12.81 7.40 -18.13
CA VAL A 61 -12.85 6.53 -16.94
C VAL A 61 -14.23 6.53 -16.32
N ASN A 62 -14.62 5.39 -15.76
CA ASN A 62 -15.87 5.21 -15.03
C ASN A 62 -15.57 5.13 -13.52
N PHE A 63 -16.21 5.98 -12.73
CA PHE A 63 -15.98 6.08 -11.29
C PHE A 63 -16.37 4.78 -10.55
N ASP A 64 -17.54 4.22 -10.83
CA ASP A 64 -18.04 3.01 -10.15
C ASP A 64 -17.12 1.82 -10.37
N ARG A 65 -16.58 1.69 -11.58
CA ARG A 65 -15.58 0.69 -11.91
C ARG A 65 -14.30 0.87 -11.10
N LEU A 66 -13.75 2.10 -11.05
CA LEU A 66 -12.55 2.39 -10.26
C LEU A 66 -12.77 2.09 -8.76
N LEU A 67 -13.95 2.45 -8.25
CA LEU A 67 -14.33 2.20 -6.87
C LEU A 67 -14.39 0.69 -6.57
N SER A 68 -15.00 -0.12 -7.45
CA SER A 68 -15.04 -1.58 -7.31
C SER A 68 -13.65 -2.20 -7.32
N GLU A 69 -12.81 -1.83 -8.30
CA GLU A 69 -11.44 -2.32 -8.42
C GLU A 69 -10.58 -1.98 -7.19
N ILE A 70 -10.79 -0.80 -6.60
CA ILE A 70 -10.13 -0.38 -5.36
C ILE A 70 -10.62 -1.21 -4.17
N LYS A 71 -11.94 -1.37 -3.99
CA LYS A 71 -12.51 -2.15 -2.89
C LYS A 71 -12.08 -3.61 -2.93
N GLU A 72 -12.14 -4.26 -4.10
CA GLU A 72 -11.68 -5.64 -4.30
C GLU A 72 -10.18 -5.79 -4.00
N ARG A 73 -9.37 -4.79 -4.35
CA ARG A 73 -7.95 -4.80 -4.01
C ARG A 73 -7.73 -4.66 -2.51
N ASP A 74 -8.42 -3.74 -1.86
CA ASP A 74 -8.30 -3.53 -0.41
C ASP A 74 -8.71 -4.78 0.37
N ASP A 75 -9.81 -5.42 -0.04
CA ASP A 75 -10.28 -6.66 0.58
C ASP A 75 -9.26 -7.78 0.43
N ARG A 76 -8.67 -7.95 -0.76
CA ARG A 76 -7.58 -8.93 -0.95
C ARG A 76 -6.33 -8.58 -0.13
N ASP A 77 -5.93 -7.31 -0.09
CA ASP A 77 -4.76 -6.87 0.66
C ASP A 77 -4.95 -7.06 2.17
N ARG A 78 -6.16 -6.83 2.70
CA ARG A 78 -6.48 -6.98 4.14
C ARG A 78 -6.70 -8.45 4.55
N ASN A 79 -7.31 -9.25 3.69
CA ASN A 79 -7.75 -10.62 4.05
C ASN A 79 -6.80 -11.73 3.59
N ARG A 80 -5.71 -11.41 2.88
CA ARG A 80 -4.70 -12.41 2.52
C ARG A 80 -4.04 -13.03 3.76
N THR A 81 -3.78 -14.33 3.72
CA THR A 81 -3.18 -15.07 4.84
C THR A 81 -1.72 -14.69 5.11
N VAL A 82 -0.98 -14.28 4.08
CA VAL A 82 0.44 -13.93 4.18
C VAL A 82 0.60 -12.41 4.11
N ALA A 83 1.17 -11.84 5.18
CA ALA A 83 1.48 -10.40 5.29
C ALA A 83 0.29 -9.48 4.98
N PRO A 84 -0.86 -9.60 5.67
CA PRO A 84 -2.03 -8.75 5.41
C PRO A 84 -1.73 -7.27 5.66
N LEU A 85 -2.46 -6.39 4.94
CA LEU A 85 -2.49 -4.95 5.21
C LEU A 85 -3.23 -4.72 6.53
N ILE A 86 -2.48 -4.47 7.60
CA ILE A 86 -3.01 -4.21 8.93
C ILE A 86 -2.52 -2.86 9.45
N ARG A 87 -3.40 -2.17 10.18
CA ARG A 87 -3.02 -0.99 10.96
C ARG A 87 -2.49 -1.48 12.30
N LEU A 88 -1.23 -1.14 12.62
CA LEU A 88 -0.70 -1.38 13.97
C LEU A 88 -1.38 -0.42 14.95
N PRO A 89 -1.68 -0.88 16.19
CA PRO A 89 -2.19 0.02 17.22
C PRO A 89 -1.18 1.16 17.46
N MET A 90 -1.70 2.36 17.69
CA MET A 90 -0.85 3.46 18.18
C MET A 90 -0.40 3.10 19.60
N LEU A 91 0.90 3.27 19.87
CA LEU A 91 1.47 3.20 21.21
C LEU A 91 0.91 4.30 22.10
#